data_AF-A0A517MSL9-F1
#
_entry.id   AF-A0A517MSL9-F1
#
_cell.length_a   1.000
_cell.length_b   1.000
_cell.length_c   1.000
_cell.angle_alpha   90.00
_cell.angle_beta   90.00
_cell.angle_gamma   90.00
#
_symmetry.space_group_name_H-M   'P 1'
#
loop_
_entity.id
_entity.type
_entity.pdbx_description
1 polymer ?
#
loop_
_entity_poly.entity_id
_entity_poly.type
_entity_poly.pdbx_seq_one_letter_code
_entity_poly.pdbx_strand_id
1 'polypeptide(L)'
;MPPRRIEHAGHFQASSLQGNFSGTAAPSLAIQAVDPVVQQLLSQLDSAVFSAIQGEVQANNDAHDLWPQIVTALPWQIVECYREHYLLYAVETSRQIQDTKGSRPESTLAAVEIISLLTRE
;
A
#
# COMPACT_ATOMS: atom_id res chain seq x y z
N MET A 1 53.88 -14.08 -44.53
CA MET A 1 53.75 -14.61 -43.16
C MET A 1 53.02 -13.59 -42.30
N PRO A 2 51.85 -13.93 -41.73
CA PRO A 2 51.19 -13.20 -40.65
C PRO A 2 51.76 -13.64 -39.27
N PRO A 3 51.34 -13.04 -38.14
CA PRO A 3 50.40 -13.84 -37.34
C PRO A 3 49.29 -13.06 -36.59
N ARG A 4 48.10 -13.68 -36.67
CA ARG A 4 47.17 -13.99 -35.57
C ARG A 4 46.49 -12.82 -34.85
N ARG A 5 45.31 -12.49 -35.38
CA ARG A 5 44.14 -12.10 -34.59
C ARG A 5 43.81 -13.28 -33.67
N ILE A 6 44.04 -13.12 -32.38
CA ILE A 6 43.71 -14.11 -31.36
C ILE A 6 42.26 -13.87 -30.96
N GLU A 7 41.37 -14.70 -31.52
CA GLU A 7 40.06 -14.97 -30.95
C GLU A 7 40.26 -15.85 -29.72
N HIS A 8 40.10 -15.29 -28.52
CA HIS A 8 39.87 -16.09 -27.34
C HIS A 8 38.51 -15.72 -26.77
N ALA A 9 37.60 -16.67 -26.95
CA ALA A 9 36.43 -16.88 -26.12
C ALA A 9 36.87 -16.88 -24.65
N GLY A 10 36.69 -15.73 -23.99
CA GLY A 10 36.61 -15.61 -22.55
C GLY A 10 35.15 -15.69 -22.17
N HIS A 11 34.68 -16.92 -21.99
CA HIS A 11 33.36 -17.28 -21.46
C HIS A 11 33.26 -16.76 -20.02
N PHE A 12 32.99 -15.46 -19.85
CA PHE A 12 32.52 -14.94 -18.56
C PHE A 12 31.00 -15.11 -18.56
N GLN A 13 30.56 -16.32 -18.20
CA GLN A 13 29.25 -16.48 -17.59
C GLN A 13 29.29 -15.67 -16.29
N ALA A 14 28.92 -14.39 -16.39
CA ALA A 14 28.22 -13.76 -15.31
C ALA A 14 26.99 -14.63 -15.08
N SER A 15 27.11 -15.57 -14.15
CA SER A 15 25.99 -15.96 -13.32
C SER A 15 25.57 -14.66 -12.66
N SER A 16 24.73 -13.90 -13.37
CA SER A 16 23.86 -12.91 -12.76
C SER A 16 23.06 -13.72 -11.77
N LEU A 17 23.57 -13.74 -10.54
CA LEU A 17 22.78 -13.88 -9.35
C LEU A 17 21.59 -12.97 -9.61
N GLN A 18 20.49 -13.57 -10.02
CA GLN A 18 19.20 -12.94 -10.13
C GLN A 18 18.76 -12.70 -8.68
N GLY A 19 19.49 -11.82 -8.00
CA GLY A 19 18.97 -10.97 -6.96
C GLY A 19 18.03 -10.01 -7.64
N ASN A 20 16.87 -10.54 -8.04
CA ASN A 20 15.77 -9.74 -8.54
C ASN A 20 14.96 -9.19 -7.38
N PHE A 21 15.65 -8.62 -6.39
CA PHE A 21 15.07 -7.70 -5.42
C PHE A 21 15.35 -6.28 -5.91
N SER A 22 14.92 -6.00 -7.13
CA SER A 22 14.79 -4.64 -7.64
C SER A 22 13.32 -4.33 -7.71
N GLY A 23 12.91 -3.42 -6.82
CA GLY A 23 11.91 -2.40 -7.10
C GLY A 23 10.46 -2.88 -7.24
N THR A 24 9.63 -2.37 -6.33
CA THR A 24 8.25 -1.97 -6.65
C THR A 24 7.41 -3.04 -7.33
N ALA A 25 7.31 -4.24 -6.74
CA ALA A 25 6.08 -4.98 -6.92
C ALA A 25 5.00 -4.18 -6.16
N ALA A 26 4.18 -3.43 -6.90
CA ALA A 26 2.93 -2.92 -6.36
C ALA A 26 2.24 -4.07 -5.60
N PRO A 27 1.67 -3.83 -4.41
CA PRO A 27 1.06 -4.88 -3.57
C PRO A 27 0.03 -5.72 -4.34
N SER A 28 -0.49 -5.19 -5.45
CA SER A 28 -1.32 -5.86 -6.44
C SER A 28 -0.79 -7.21 -6.95
N LEU A 29 0.53 -7.48 -6.96
CA LEU A 29 1.05 -8.76 -7.46
C LEU A 29 0.94 -9.91 -6.45
N ALA A 30 0.81 -9.61 -5.15
CA ALA A 30 0.68 -10.63 -4.09
C ALA A 30 -0.77 -11.12 -3.89
N ILE A 31 -1.75 -10.46 -4.52
CA ILE A 31 -3.19 -10.69 -4.32
C ILE A 31 -3.76 -11.75 -5.29
N GLN A 32 -2.96 -12.31 -6.20
CA GLN A 32 -3.46 -13.21 -7.26
C GLN A 32 -4.09 -14.53 -6.77
N ALA A 33 -4.01 -14.84 -5.47
CA ALA A 33 -4.70 -15.98 -4.85
C ALA A 33 -5.56 -15.58 -3.63
N VAL A 34 -5.95 -14.30 -3.50
CA VAL A 34 -6.90 -13.87 -2.47
C VAL A 34 -8.31 -14.15 -2.96
N ASP A 35 -9.10 -14.83 -2.13
CA ASP A 35 -10.50 -15.13 -2.36
C ASP A 35 -11.27 -13.89 -2.87
N PRO A 36 -12.13 -14.00 -3.89
CA PRO A 36 -12.81 -12.86 -4.50
C PRO A 36 -13.65 -12.06 -3.49
N VAL A 37 -14.16 -12.70 -2.44
CA VAL A 37 -14.91 -12.02 -1.37
C VAL A 37 -13.98 -11.10 -0.59
N VAL A 38 -12.77 -11.55 -0.29
CA VAL A 38 -11.77 -10.76 0.43
C VAL A 38 -11.24 -9.62 -0.43
N GLN A 39 -11.10 -9.80 -1.75
CA GLN A 39 -10.77 -8.70 -2.65
C GLN A 39 -11.86 -7.62 -2.68
N GLN A 40 -13.13 -8.03 -2.71
CA GLN A 40 -14.25 -7.10 -2.63
C GLN A 40 -14.25 -6.35 -1.29
N LEU A 41 -13.93 -7.04 -0.19
CA LEU A 41 -13.84 -6.43 1.14
C LEU A 41 -12.71 -5.39 1.21
N LEU A 42 -11.53 -5.71 0.65
CA LEU A 42 -10.42 -4.77 0.53
C LEU A 42 -10.77 -3.54 -0.31
N SER A 43 -11.42 -3.73 -1.45
CA SER A 43 -11.83 -2.62 -2.32
C SER A 43 -12.87 -1.69 -1.65
N GLN A 44 -13.77 -2.26 -0.86
CA GLN A 44 -14.73 -1.48 -0.06
C GLN A 44 -13.99 -0.71 1.04
N LEU A 45 -13.04 -1.35 1.72
CA LEU A 45 -12.22 -0.70 2.74
C LEU A 45 -11.38 0.44 2.15
N ASP A 46 -10.74 0.25 1.00
CA ASP A 46 -9.98 1.29 0.30
C ASP A 46 -10.85 2.54 0.08
N SER A 47 -12.05 2.32 -0.46
CA SER A 47 -13.01 3.40 -0.75
C SER A 47 -13.44 4.11 0.54
N ALA A 48 -13.77 3.34 1.58
CA ALA A 48 -14.18 3.87 2.88
C ALA A 48 -13.07 4.70 3.54
N VAL A 49 -11.85 4.17 3.61
CA VAL A 49 -10.70 4.85 4.22
C VAL A 49 -10.37 6.16 3.48
N PHE A 50 -10.33 6.13 2.14
CA PHE A 50 -10.01 7.34 1.37
C PHE A 50 -11.10 8.40 1.49
N SER A 51 -12.38 8.02 1.42
CA SER A 51 -13.49 8.95 1.61
C SER A 51 -13.55 9.49 3.04
N ALA A 52 -13.27 8.66 4.05
CA ALA A 52 -13.22 9.07 5.45
C ALA A 52 -12.16 10.14 5.68
N ILE A 53 -10.95 9.94 5.16
CA ILE A 53 -9.84 10.91 5.30
C ILE A 53 -10.19 12.26 4.65
N GLN A 54 -11.05 12.27 3.63
CA GLN A 54 -11.55 13.51 3.01
C GLN A 54 -12.65 14.21 3.85
N GLY A 55 -13.10 13.60 4.95
CA GLY A 55 -14.10 14.15 5.87
C GLY A 55 -15.51 13.60 5.68
N GLU A 56 -15.68 12.49 4.96
CA GLU A 56 -16.99 11.84 4.84
C GLU A 56 -17.26 10.96 6.09
N VAL A 57 -18.34 11.28 6.81
CA VAL A 57 -18.68 10.66 8.11
C VAL A 57 -19.18 9.21 7.97
N GLN A 58 -20.02 8.92 6.98
CA GLN A 58 -20.48 7.57 6.68
C GLN A 58 -19.32 6.65 6.31
N ALA A 59 -18.40 7.13 5.49
CA ALA A 59 -17.21 6.38 5.10
C ALA A 59 -16.29 6.07 6.30
N ASN A 60 -16.26 6.96 7.31
CA ASN A 60 -15.53 6.70 8.55
C ASN A 60 -16.17 5.54 9.34
N ASN A 61 -17.50 5.54 9.49
CA ASN A 61 -18.22 4.42 10.09
C ASN A 61 -17.99 3.12 9.31
N ASP A 62 -18.05 3.18 7.98
CA ASP A 62 -17.82 2.01 7.14
C ASP A 62 -16.39 1.47 7.33
N ALA A 63 -15.38 2.34 7.43
CA ALA A 63 -14.00 1.93 7.71
C ALA A 63 -13.86 1.25 9.09
N HIS A 64 -14.55 1.77 10.11
CA HIS A 64 -14.61 1.17 11.45
C HIS A 64 -15.21 -0.25 11.44
N ASP A 65 -16.20 -0.50 10.60
CA ASP A 65 -16.84 -1.81 10.48
C ASP A 65 -16.04 -2.79 9.61
N LEU A 66 -15.40 -2.30 8.54
CA LEU A 66 -14.67 -3.11 7.57
C LEU A 66 -13.27 -3.51 8.07
N TRP A 67 -12.59 -2.64 8.82
CA TRP A 67 -11.23 -2.89 9.27
C TRP A 67 -11.07 -4.18 10.10
N PRO A 68 -11.89 -4.46 11.14
CA PRO A 68 -11.78 -5.69 11.93
C PRO A 68 -12.02 -6.95 11.10
N GLN A 69 -12.90 -6.87 10.09
CA GLN A 69 -13.19 -7.98 9.19
C GLN A 69 -11.97 -8.33 8.34
N ILE A 70 -11.27 -7.31 7.82
CA ILE A 70 -10.02 -7.48 7.07
C ILE A 70 -8.90 -8.04 7.93
N VAL A 71 -8.72 -7.52 9.16
CA VAL A 71 -7.72 -8.01 10.11
C VAL A 71 -7.94 -9.50 10.42
N THR A 72 -9.20 -9.93 10.49
CA THR A 72 -9.56 -11.34 10.73
C THR A 72 -9.41 -12.22 9.49
N ALA A 73 -9.69 -11.68 8.30
CA ALA A 73 -9.73 -12.44 7.05
C ALA A 73 -8.36 -12.64 6.39
N LEU A 74 -7.39 -11.76 6.66
CA LEU A 74 -6.10 -11.75 5.99
C LEU A 74 -4.93 -12.13 6.90
N PRO A 75 -3.85 -12.72 6.34
CA PRO A 75 -2.60 -12.88 7.07
C PRO A 75 -2.07 -11.53 7.54
N TRP A 76 -1.52 -11.50 8.75
CA TRP A 76 -1.02 -10.29 9.41
C TRP A 76 -0.07 -9.47 8.52
N GLN A 77 0.79 -10.13 7.73
CA GLN A 77 1.75 -9.45 6.85
C GLN A 77 1.07 -8.62 5.76
N ILE A 78 -0.08 -9.08 5.27
CA ILE A 78 -0.87 -8.35 4.27
C ILE A 78 -1.60 -7.20 4.95
N VAL A 79 -2.20 -7.46 6.11
CA VAL A 79 -2.86 -6.43 6.93
C VAL A 79 -1.89 -5.28 7.22
N GLU A 80 -0.64 -5.58 7.60
CA GLU A 80 0.37 -4.58 7.89
C GLU A 80 0.74 -3.74 6.67
N CYS A 81 0.87 -4.38 5.50
CA CYS A 81 1.15 -3.67 4.26
C CYS A 81 0.03 -2.66 3.91
N TYR A 82 -1.24 -3.05 4.07
CA TYR A 82 -2.37 -2.15 3.87
C TYR A 82 -2.44 -1.05 4.93
N ARG A 83 -2.21 -1.41 6.20
CA ARG A 83 -2.13 -0.45 7.32
C ARG A 83 -1.12 0.65 7.04
N GLU A 84 0.09 0.28 6.64
CA GLU A 84 1.16 1.24 6.30
C GLU A 84 0.73 2.17 5.17
N HIS A 85 0.15 1.63 4.10
CA HIS A 85 -0.34 2.44 2.98
C HIS A 85 -1.41 3.44 3.39
N TYR A 86 -2.40 3.03 4.19
CA TYR A 86 -3.44 3.94 4.65
C TYR A 86 -2.90 5.01 5.60
N LEU A 87 -1.96 4.67 6.48
CA LEU A 87 -1.31 5.65 7.36
C LEU A 87 -0.51 6.68 6.57
N LEU A 88 0.27 6.24 5.58
CA LEU A 88 1.00 7.15 4.69
C LEU A 88 0.04 8.10 3.96
N TYR A 89 -1.06 7.57 3.42
CA TYR A 89 -2.07 8.37 2.75
C TYR A 89 -2.76 9.37 3.69
N ALA A 90 -3.13 8.95 4.90
CA ALA A 90 -3.75 9.83 5.90
C ALA A 90 -2.83 10.99 6.31
N VAL A 91 -1.54 10.72 6.53
CA VAL A 91 -0.54 11.74 6.87
C VAL A 91 -0.32 12.71 5.72
N GLU A 92 -0.14 12.20 4.49
CA GLU A 92 0.09 13.05 3.32
C GLU A 92 -1.12 13.93 3.00
N THR A 93 -2.34 13.37 3.09
CA THR A 93 -3.57 14.13 2.90
C THR A 93 -3.76 15.19 3.98
N SER A 94 -3.49 14.86 5.24
CA SER A 94 -3.56 15.82 6.35
C SER A 94 -2.61 17.00 6.15
N ARG A 95 -1.39 16.75 5.67
CA ARG A 95 -0.41 17.79 5.35
C ARG A 95 -0.91 18.71 4.23
N GLN A 96 -1.46 18.15 3.16
CA GLN A 96 -2.01 18.93 2.05
C GLN A 96 -3.17 19.83 2.49
N ILE A 97 -4.05 19.34 3.38
CA ILE A 97 -5.15 20.13 3.94
C ILE A 97 -4.62 21.33 4.75
N GLN A 98 -3.53 21.16 5.50
CA GLN A 98 -2.91 22.25 6.26
C GLN A 98 -2.24 23.31 5.37
N ASP A 99 -1.64 22.89 4.26
CA ASP A 99 -0.97 23.79 3.31
C ASP A 99 -1.97 24.60 2.46
N THR A 100 -3.24 24.19 2.40
CA THR A 100 -4.28 24.86 1.60
C THR A 100 -4.93 25.99 2.41
N LYS A 101 -5.06 27.19 1.83
CA LYS A 101 -5.82 28.32 2.44
C LYS A 101 -7.30 27.96 2.55
N GLY A 102 -7.69 27.38 3.67
CA GLY A 102 -9.04 26.89 3.92
C GLY A 102 -8.98 25.58 4.69
N SER A 103 -8.47 25.64 5.92
CA SER A 103 -8.40 24.46 6.80
C SER A 103 -9.79 23.83 6.94
N ARG A 104 -9.87 22.53 6.67
CA ARG A 104 -11.07 21.70 6.84
C ARG A 104 -10.92 20.91 8.13
N PRO A 105 -11.40 21.45 9.28
CA PRO A 105 -11.25 20.79 10.56
C PRO A 105 -11.93 19.42 10.58
N GLU A 106 -13.02 19.25 9.84
CA GLU A 106 -13.72 17.97 9.68
C GLU A 106 -12.82 16.89 9.06
N SER A 107 -12.10 17.20 7.99
CA SER A 107 -11.19 16.26 7.32
C SER A 107 -9.96 15.95 8.19
N THR A 108 -9.49 16.93 8.96
CA THR A 108 -8.38 16.72 9.90
C THR A 108 -8.78 15.78 11.04
N LEU A 109 -9.97 15.98 11.62
CA LEU A 109 -10.50 15.10 12.66
C LEU A 109 -10.70 13.68 12.11
N ALA A 110 -11.33 13.55 10.94
CA ALA A 110 -11.57 12.25 10.33
C ALA A 110 -10.27 11.50 10.00
N ALA A 111 -9.23 12.19 9.52
CA ALA A 111 -7.92 11.59 9.30
C ALA A 111 -7.30 11.07 10.61
N VAL A 112 -7.43 11.81 11.71
CA VAL A 112 -6.97 11.38 13.04
C VAL A 112 -7.74 10.16 13.54
N GLU A 113 -9.06 10.09 13.30
CA GLU A 113 -9.89 8.93 13.65
C GLU A 113 -9.46 7.68 12.89
N ILE A 114 -9.22 7.79 11.58
CA ILE A 114 -8.70 6.68 10.76
C ILE A 114 -7.30 6.25 11.23
N ILE A 115 -6.40 7.18 11.52
CA ILE A 115 -5.09 6.83 12.08
C ILE A 115 -5.27 6.05 13.39
N SER A 116 -6.13 6.54 14.28
CA SER A 116 -6.41 5.89 15.57
C SER A 116 -6.99 4.49 15.42
N LEU A 117 -7.90 4.29 14.46
CA LEU A 117 -8.46 2.99 14.09
C LEU A 117 -7.36 2.02 13.64
N LEU A 118 -6.49 2.48 12.74
CA LEU A 118 -5.45 1.64 12.12
C LEU A 118 -4.33 1.26 13.10
N THR A 119 -4.04 2.11 14.08
CA THR A 119 -3.01 1.87 15.11
C THR A 119 -3.52 1.10 16.34
N ARG A 120 -4.81 0.77 16.37
CA ARG A 120 -5.39 0.03 17.50
C ARG A 120 -5.00 -1.45 17.44
N GLU A 121 -4.56 -1.98 18.58
CA GLU A 121 -4.15 -3.38 18.76
C GLU A 121 -5.34 -4.34 18.84
#